data_AF-A0A8S9MP37-F1
#
_entry.id   AF-A0A8S9MP37-F1
#
_cell.length_a   1.000
_cell.length_b   1.000
_cell.length_c   1.000
_cell.angle_alpha   90.00
_cell.angle_beta   90.00
_cell.angle_gamma   90.00
#
_symmetry.space_group_name_H-M   'P 1'
#
loop_
_entity.id
_entity.type
_entity.pdbx_description
1 polymer ?
#
loop_
_entity_poly.entity_id
_entity_poly.type
_entity_poly.pdbx_seq_one_letter_code
_entity_poly.pdbx_strand_id
1 'polypeptide(L)'
;MCFHVPVCWVLVYALGLGTKGAALSISLSYWLNAVFLWFFMRRSQVCEGKCVFISMEAFGQMRTFFSLAVPSALMICLEWSAFEILILISGVLPNSKLETSVISMCVTSSSLHYNLASAIGAAA
;
A
#
# COMPACT_ATOMS: atom_id res chain seq x y z
N MET A 1 1.89 -4.56 10.91
CA MET A 1 3.08 -5.35 10.48
C MET A 1 3.41 -6.52 11.40
N CYS A 2 3.20 -6.44 12.72
CA CYS A 2 3.60 -7.51 13.65
C CYS A 2 2.94 -8.88 13.40
N PHE A 3 1.71 -8.93 12.87
CA PHE A 3 1.05 -10.19 12.48
C PHE A 3 1.51 -10.73 11.12
N HIS A 4 1.98 -9.86 10.23
CA HIS A 4 2.39 -10.25 8.88
C HIS A 4 3.70 -11.04 8.89
N VAL A 5 4.64 -10.70 9.78
CA VAL A 5 5.94 -11.36 9.91
C VAL A 5 5.83 -12.86 10.27
N PRO A 6 5.12 -13.27 11.34
CA PRO A 6 4.96 -14.68 11.68
C PRO A 6 4.11 -15.43 10.66
N VAL A 7 3.07 -14.80 10.08
CA VAL A 7 2.24 -15.43 9.03
C VAL A 7 3.05 -15.66 7.75
N CYS A 8 3.90 -14.72 7.34
CA CYS A 8 4.85 -14.92 6.24
C CYS A 8 5.82 -16.05 6.52
N TRP A 9 6.38 -16.10 7.74
CA TRP A 9 7.31 -17.16 8.12
C TRP A 9 6.66 -18.54 8.02
N VAL A 10 5.45 -18.70 8.55
CA VAL A 10 4.70 -19.96 8.50
C VAL A 10 4.34 -20.33 7.05
N LEU A 11 3.80 -19.40 6.25
CA LEU A 11 3.40 -19.73 4.87
C LEU A 11 4.59 -20.00 3.94
N VAL A 12 5.70 -19.28 4.09
CA VAL A 12 6.87 -19.43 3.21
C VAL A 12 7.74 -20.61 3.63
N TYR A 13 8.05 -20.73 4.92
CA TYR A 13 8.94 -21.77 5.44
C TYR A 13 8.22 -23.04 5.87
N ALA A 14 7.08 -22.96 6.56
CA ALA A 14 6.41 -24.16 7.07
C ALA A 14 5.59 -24.89 5.99
N LEU A 15 5.00 -24.16 5.03
CA LEU A 15 4.30 -24.80 3.89
C LEU A 15 5.19 -25.02 2.65
N GLY A 16 6.40 -24.45 2.60
CA GLY A 16 7.33 -24.64 1.49
C GLY A 16 6.87 -24.05 0.15
N LEU A 17 5.90 -23.12 0.15
CA LEU A 17 5.32 -22.55 -1.08
C LEU A 17 6.21 -21.52 -1.79
N GLY A 18 7.38 -21.18 -1.23
CA GLY A 18 8.33 -20.23 -1.84
C GLY A 18 7.68 -18.88 -2.17
N THR A 19 7.85 -18.41 -3.40
CA THR A 19 7.31 -17.10 -3.88
C THR A 19 5.79 -17.02 -3.86
N LYS A 20 5.08 -18.12 -4.12
CA LYS A 20 3.61 -18.18 -4.04
C LYS A 20 3.12 -18.02 -2.59
N GLY A 21 3.89 -18.52 -1.63
CA GLY A 21 3.60 -18.38 -0.20
C GLY A 21 3.71 -16.93 0.29
N ALA A 22 4.67 -16.17 -0.26
CA ALA A 22 4.83 -14.75 0.05
C ALA A 22 3.61 -13.93 -0.42
N ALA A 23 3.15 -14.14 -1.65
CA ALA A 23 1.96 -13.47 -2.18
C ALA A 23 0.70 -13.79 -1.35
N LEU A 24 0.49 -15.06 -1.02
CA LEU A 24 -0.64 -15.50 -0.20
C LEU A 24 -0.60 -14.90 1.21
N SER A 25 0.58 -14.81 1.83
CA SER A 25 0.71 -14.21 3.17
C SER A 25 0.37 -12.73 3.18
N ILE A 26 0.77 -11.99 2.15
CA ILE A 26 0.41 -10.59 1.97
C ILE A 26 -1.11 -10.45 1.85
N SER A 27 -1.73 -11.22 0.94
CA SER A 27 -3.18 -11.21 0.77
C SER A 27 -3.92 -11.54 2.07
N LEU A 28 -3.48 -12.59 2.78
CA LEU A 28 -4.09 -13.00 4.04
C LEU A 28 -3.97 -11.91 5.10
N SER A 29 -2.82 -11.26 5.21
CA SER A 29 -2.60 -10.19 6.17
C SER A 29 -3.46 -8.96 5.88
N TYR A 30 -3.64 -8.59 4.61
CA TYR A 30 -4.56 -7.50 4.22
C TYR A 30 -6.01 -7.84 4.58
N TRP A 31 -6.45 -9.09 4.29
CA TRP A 31 -7.79 -9.55 4.66
C TRP A 31 -8.01 -9.55 6.17
N LEU A 32 -7.06 -10.05 6.95
CA LEU A 32 -7.13 -10.03 8.41
C LEU A 32 -7.21 -8.60 8.95
N ASN A 33 -6.42 -7.67 8.39
CA ASN A 33 -6.48 -6.26 8.76
C ASN A 33 -7.85 -5.64 8.44
N ALA A 34 -8.43 -5.95 7.28
CA ALA A 34 -9.77 -5.48 6.89
C ALA A 34 -10.87 -6.03 7.82
N VAL A 35 -10.82 -7.32 8.17
CA VAL A 35 -11.75 -7.93 9.13
C VAL A 35 -11.62 -7.31 10.51
N PHE A 36 -10.39 -7.07 10.97
CA PHE A 36 -10.13 -6.41 12.24
C PHE A 36 -10.70 -4.99 12.29
N LEU A 37 -10.45 -4.17 11.25
CA LEU A 37 -11.02 -2.83 11.12
C LEU A 37 -12.55 -2.85 11.08
N TRP A 38 -13.14 -3.78 10.34
CA TRP A 38 -14.59 -3.96 10.27
C TRP A 38 -15.19 -4.27 11.66
N PHE A 39 -14.57 -5.20 12.38
CA PHE A 39 -15.00 -5.56 13.72
C PHE A 39 -14.80 -4.41 14.72
N PHE A 40 -13.69 -3.69 14.62
CA PHE A 40 -13.42 -2.51 15.42
C PHE A 40 -14.47 -1.42 15.20
N MET A 41 -14.81 -1.11 13.94
CA MET A 41 -15.87 -0.14 13.61
C MET A 41 -17.23 -0.57 14.17
N ARG A 42 -17.56 -1.88 14.14
CA ARG A 42 -18.81 -2.38 14.73
C ARG A 42 -18.85 -2.32 16.25
N ARG A 43 -17.73 -2.57 16.93
CA ARG A 43 -17.66 -2.61 18.40
C ARG A 43 -17.39 -1.26 19.04
N SER A 44 -16.79 -0.33 18.30
CA SER A 44 -16.45 0.98 18.84
C SER A 44 -17.66 1.90 18.83
N GLN A 45 -18.12 2.29 20.02
CA GLN A 45 -19.14 3.35 20.19
C GLN A 45 -18.66 4.72 19.66
N VAL A 46 -17.36 4.88 19.37
CA VAL A 46 -16.81 6.10 18.74
C VAL A 46 -17.26 6.24 17.27
N CYS A 47 -17.66 5.12 16.63
CA CYS A 47 -18.23 5.10 15.29
C CYS A 47 -19.77 5.03 15.28
N GLU A 48 -20.42 5.14 16.45
CA GLU A 48 -21.87 5.14 16.60
C GLU A 48 -22.44 6.42 15.95
N GLY A 49 -22.99 6.27 14.73
CA GLY A 49 -23.51 7.38 13.91
C GLY A 49 -22.74 7.66 12.61
N LYS A 50 -21.53 7.13 12.42
CA LYS A 50 -20.77 7.18 11.15
C LYS A 50 -20.69 5.82 10.45
N CYS A 51 -21.36 4.81 10.98
CA CYS A 51 -21.52 3.53 10.31
C CYS A 51 -22.40 3.78 9.08
N VAL A 52 -21.78 4.23 7.99
CA VAL A 52 -22.38 4.35 6.67
C VAL A 52 -22.74 2.94 6.26
N PHE A 53 -23.90 2.47 6.71
CA PHE A 53 -24.65 1.51 5.96
C PHE A 53 -24.65 2.03 4.54
N ILE A 54 -24.27 1.16 3.60
CA ILE A 54 -24.33 1.38 2.15
C ILE A 54 -25.73 1.90 1.83
N SER A 55 -25.89 3.20 1.94
CA SER A 55 -27.13 3.91 1.73
C SER A 55 -27.00 4.52 0.34
N MET A 56 -28.12 4.55 -0.37
CA MET A 56 -28.19 4.97 -1.78
C MET A 56 -27.60 6.36 -2.03
N GLU A 57 -27.45 7.16 -0.98
CA GLU A 57 -26.79 8.48 -0.96
C GLU A 57 -25.29 8.42 -1.26
N ALA A 58 -24.60 7.31 -0.93
CA ALA A 58 -23.20 7.09 -1.26
C ALA A 58 -22.98 6.96 -2.78
N PHE A 59 -23.96 6.42 -3.51
CA PHE A 59 -23.92 6.35 -4.97
C PHE A 59 -24.07 7.73 -5.63
N GLY A 60 -24.79 8.66 -5.00
CA GLY A 60 -24.90 10.05 -5.48
C GLY A 60 -23.57 10.80 -5.42
N GLN A 61 -22.75 10.54 -4.39
CA GLN A 61 -21.43 11.15 -4.23
C GLN A 61 -20.30 10.41 -4.96
N MET A 62 -20.55 9.21 -5.52
CA MET A 62 -19.54 8.45 -6.26
C MET A 62 -18.95 9.24 -7.44
N ARG A 63 -19.76 10.06 -8.13
CA ARG A 63 -19.27 10.86 -9.27
C ARG A 63 -18.26 11.91 -8.82
N THR A 64 -18.53 12.59 -7.71
CA THR A 64 -17.61 13.55 -7.10
C THR A 64 -16.37 12.85 -6.56
N PHE A 65 -16.54 11.69 -5.92
CA PHE A 65 -15.43 10.86 -5.46
C PHE A 65 -14.52 10.45 -6.61
N PHE A 66 -15.06 9.94 -7.73
CA PHE A 66 -14.27 9.59 -8.90
C PHE A 66 -13.58 10.81 -9.52
N SER A 67 -14.24 11.97 -9.56
CA SER A 67 -13.62 13.20 -10.10
C SER A 67 -12.41 13.66 -9.30
N LEU A 68 -12.32 13.33 -8.01
CA LEU A 68 -11.17 13.61 -7.15
C LEU A 68 -10.18 12.44 -7.11
N ALA A 69 -10.69 11.20 -7.07
CA ALA A 69 -9.88 9.99 -7.00
C ALA A 69 -9.09 9.75 -8.28
N VAL A 70 -9.64 10.05 -9.46
CA VAL A 70 -8.94 9.92 -10.74
C VAL A 70 -7.69 10.80 -10.80
N PRO A 71 -7.74 12.12 -10.59
CA PRO A 71 -6.53 12.94 -10.62
C PRO A 71 -5.53 12.55 -9.51
N SER A 72 -6.01 12.19 -8.31
CA SER A 72 -5.14 11.69 -7.24
C SER A 72 -4.43 10.38 -7.61
N ALA A 73 -5.16 9.42 -8.18
CA ALA A 73 -4.59 8.16 -8.64
C ALA A 73 -3.59 8.38 -9.79
N LEU A 74 -3.91 9.27 -10.74
CA LEU A 74 -3.00 9.62 -11.83
C LEU A 74 -1.69 10.23 -11.31
N MET A 75 -1.77 11.13 -10.33
CA MET A 75 -0.58 11.73 -9.73
C MET A 75 0.35 10.67 -9.12
N ILE A 76 -0.20 9.75 -8.34
CA ILE A 76 0.55 8.66 -7.69
C ILE A 76 1.10 7.68 -8.73
N CYS A 77 0.28 7.29 -9.72
CA CYS A 77 0.69 6.37 -10.77
C CYS A 77 1.80 6.95 -11.64
N LEU A 78 1.75 8.25 -11.98
CA LEU A 78 2.81 8.91 -12.74
C LEU A 78 4.10 8.99 -11.94
N GLU A 79 4.02 9.30 -10.65
CA GLU A 79 5.18 9.31 -9.75
C GLU A 79 5.85 7.92 -9.68
N TRP A 80 5.05 6.87 -9.44
CA TRP A 80 5.58 5.49 -9.37
C TRP A 80 6.16 5.02 -10.70
N SER A 81 5.47 5.31 -11.81
CA SER A 81 5.93 4.93 -13.15
C SER A 81 7.25 5.62 -13.50
N ALA A 82 7.44 6.88 -13.09
CA ALA A 82 8.69 7.59 -13.29
C ALA A 82 9.85 6.92 -12.52
N PHE A 83 9.63 6.49 -11.28
CA PHE A 83 10.63 5.75 -10.51
C PHE A 83 10.99 4.41 -11.17
N GLU A 84 10.01 3.65 -11.67
CA GLU A 84 10.28 2.39 -12.38
C GLU A 84 11.07 2.61 -13.68
N ILE A 85 10.72 3.63 -14.46
CA ILE A 85 11.45 3.98 -15.68
C ILE A 85 12.90 4.37 -15.36
N LEU A 86 13.12 5.15 -14.30
CA LEU A 86 14.47 5.55 -13.87
C LEU A 86 15.33 4.34 -13.46
N ILE A 87 14.73 3.38 -12.73
CA ILE A 87 15.39 2.12 -12.37
C ILE A 87 15.71 1.29 -13.63
N LEU A 88 14.78 1.20 -14.59
CA LEU A 88 14.98 0.46 -15.83
C LEU A 88 16.11 1.07 -16.69
N ILE A 89 16.17 2.40 -16.80
CA ILE A 89 17.23 3.10 -17.53
C ILE A 89 18.60 2.86 -16.86
N SER A 90 18.64 2.88 -15.53
CA SER A 90 19.84 2.56 -14.75
C SER A 90 20.39 1.15 -15.00
N GLY A 91 19.49 0.19 -15.23
CA GLY A 91 19.85 -1.18 -15.56
C GLY A 91 20.51 -1.36 -16.94
N VAL A 92 20.31 -0.40 -17.86
CA VAL A 92 20.88 -0.40 -19.23
C VAL A 92 22.25 0.27 -19.31
N LEU A 93 22.66 1.01 -18.28
CA LEU A 93 23.97 1.67 -18.25
C LEU A 93 25.13 0.66 -18.17
N PRO A 94 26.33 1.04 -18.65
CA PRO A 94 27.49 0.14 -18.74
C PRO A 94 27.98 -0.38 -17.38
N ASN A 95 27.61 0.27 -16.27
CA ASN A 95 27.84 -0.19 -14.89
C ASN A 95 26.52 -0.49 -14.15
N SER A 96 25.62 -1.25 -14.78
CA SER A 96 24.24 -1.52 -14.33
C SER A 96 24.09 -1.93 -12.87
N LYS A 97 24.98 -2.79 -12.35
CA LYS A 97 24.90 -3.28 -10.96
C LYS A 97 25.15 -2.19 -9.92
N LEU A 98 26.08 -1.27 -10.18
CA LEU A 98 26.38 -0.16 -9.26
C LEU A 98 25.31 0.92 -9.36
N GLU A 99 24.98 1.35 -10.57
CA GLU A 99 24.00 2.42 -10.81
C GLU A 99 22.60 2.02 -10.31
N THR A 100 22.17 0.78 -10.57
CA THR A 100 20.84 0.30 -10.14
C THR A 100 20.78 0.17 -8.62
N SER A 101 21.87 -0.24 -7.98
CA SER A 101 21.95 -0.33 -6.51
C SER A 101 21.85 1.04 -5.86
N VAL A 102 22.56 2.05 -6.38
CA VAL A 102 22.53 3.41 -5.85
C VAL A 102 21.13 4.02 -6.04
N ILE A 103 20.54 3.86 -7.22
CA ILE A 103 19.18 4.34 -7.48
C ILE A 103 18.15 3.65 -6.59
N SER A 104 18.28 2.33 -6.36
CA SER A 104 17.40 1.59 -5.44
C SER A 104 17.52 2.10 -3.99
N MET A 105 18.74 2.39 -3.52
CA MET A 105 18.97 2.99 -2.20
C MET A 105 18.32 4.39 -2.11
N CYS A 106 18.49 5.23 -3.12
CA CYS A 106 17.89 6.56 -3.18
C CYS A 106 16.36 6.50 -3.15
N VAL A 107 15.74 5.63 -3.95
CA VAL A 107 14.28 5.44 -3.95
C VAL A 107 13.79 4.98 -2.57
N THR A 108 14.48 4.00 -1.95
CA THR A 108 14.12 3.52 -0.61
C THR A 108 14.20 4.62 0.44
N SER A 109 15.25 5.45 0.41
CA SER A 109 15.41 6.61 1.30
C SER A 109 14.29 7.63 1.08
N SER A 110 13.97 7.96 -0.16
CA SER A 110 12.87 8.87 -0.50
C SER A 110 11.53 8.31 -0.03
N SER A 111 11.27 7.02 -0.19
CA SER A 111 10.05 6.38 0.30
C SER A 111 9.92 6.47 1.82
N LEU A 112 11.01 6.32 2.58
CA LEU A 112 10.98 6.49 4.04
C LEU A 112 10.60 7.92 4.44
N HIS A 113 11.21 8.93 3.80
CA HIS A 113 10.86 10.33 4.04
C HIS A 113 9.42 10.64 3.62
N TYR A 114 8.96 10.09 2.50
CA TYR A 114 7.59 10.27 2.02
C TYR A 114 6.57 9.70 3.00
N ASN A 115 6.81 8.52 3.58
CA ASN A 115 5.91 7.95 4.60
C ASN A 115 5.81 8.85 5.83
N LEU A 116 6.92 9.46 6.27
CA LEU A 116 6.92 10.42 7.36
C LEU A 116 6.15 11.69 6.99
N ALA A 117 6.43 12.27 5.83
CA ALA A 117 5.75 13.47 5.34
C ALA A 117 4.24 13.24 5.17
N SER A 118 3.85 12.10 4.63
CA SER A 118 2.46 11.69 4.47
C SER A 118 1.77 11.52 5.83
N ALA A 119 2.43 10.93 6.82
CA ALA A 119 1.88 10.81 8.16
C ALA A 119 1.63 12.17 8.83
N ILE A 120 2.56 13.13 8.66
CA ILE A 120 2.38 14.50 9.15
C ILE A 120 1.23 15.20 8.41
N GLY A 121 1.19 15.09 7.08
CA GLY A 121 0.12 15.67 6.26
C GLY A 121 -1.27 15.09 6.55
N ALA A 122 -1.36 13.82 6.94
CA ALA A 122 -2.62 13.19 7.33
C ALA A 122 -3.05 13.53 8.78
N ALA A 123 -2.13 14.02 9.61
CA ALA A 123 -2.41 14.42 10.99
C ALA A 123 -2.80 15.90 11.14
N ALA A 124 -2.47 16.74 10.16
CA ALA A 124 -2.81 18.16 10.10
C ALA A 124 -4.22 18.39 9.54
#